data_AF-A0A225UZC1-F1
#
_entry.id   AF-A0A225UZC1-F1
#
_cell.length_a   1.000
_cell.length_b   1.000
_cell.length_c   1.000
_cell.angle_alpha   90.00
_cell.angle_beta   90.00
_cell.angle_gamma   90.00
#
_symmetry.space_group_name_H-M   'P 1'
#
loop_
_entity.id
_entity.type
_entity.pdbx_description
1 polymer ?
#
loop_
_entity_poly.entity_id
_entity_poly.type
_entity_poly.pdbx_seq_one_letter_code
_entity_poly.pdbx_strand_id
1 'polypeptide(L)'
;MVINGYVVFAFGYSDCSGHFFPLVYFCTSQKRAIDIGWCIRYTKPVCLDACGIVFAPQFVMMDADKAQFNACVTGLPHSIVLMCWFHVTKNVWKKAQEFNVEANDTKSVFADMYDMHYASEVEYPTIKTVILIKWSNYAVNSPLRKLTEHVTKLWVNSHRFSRWQVFRTPSGYAATNNPLEQYHRTVKIHCHKGKASLSELMKNVDGARLAALNDDVQFASVATASDRLMRLYRLMHKRGCLVVDRLPAVGSVEADLYRVKQSGLRLTAAEKNWFQHLFGQ
;
A
#
# COMPACT_ATOMS: atom_id res chain seq x y z
N MET A 1 8.07 3.47 -12.27
CA MET A 1 9.33 4.13 -11.81
C MET A 1 10.06 4.82 -12.97
N VAL A 2 11.16 5.55 -12.73
CA VAL A 2 12.05 6.07 -13.79
C VAL A 2 13.40 5.38 -13.66
N ILE A 3 13.90 4.79 -14.75
CA ILE A 3 15.14 4.03 -14.82
C ILE A 3 15.91 4.48 -16.06
N ASN A 4 17.15 4.91 -15.88
CA ASN A 4 18.06 5.31 -16.97
C ASN A 4 17.45 6.34 -17.94
N GLY A 5 16.58 7.22 -17.42
CA GLY A 5 15.86 8.23 -18.20
C GLY A 5 14.52 7.78 -18.78
N TYR A 6 14.18 6.49 -18.70
CA TYR A 6 12.93 5.92 -19.21
C TYR A 6 11.89 5.75 -18.12
N VAL A 7 10.62 5.95 -18.46
CA VAL A 7 9.50 5.60 -17.59
C VAL A 7 9.24 4.11 -17.75
N VAL A 8 9.38 3.36 -16.65
CA VAL A 8 9.12 1.93 -16.63
C VAL A 8 7.91 1.64 -15.75
N PHE A 9 6.93 0.94 -16.30
CA PHE A 9 5.79 0.38 -15.57
C PHE A 9 5.98 -1.13 -15.41
N ALA A 10 5.73 -1.63 -14.20
CA ALA A 10 5.60 -3.05 -13.93
C ALA A 10 4.15 -3.31 -13.53
N PHE A 11 3.49 -4.23 -14.22
CA PHE A 11 2.17 -4.73 -13.86
C PHE A 11 2.34 -6.16 -13.35
N GLY A 12 1.59 -6.50 -12.32
CA GLY A 12 1.64 -7.80 -11.67
C GLY A 12 0.51 -7.94 -10.68
N TYR A 13 0.42 -9.10 -10.03
CA TYR A 13 -0.48 -9.33 -8.91
C TYR A 13 0.32 -9.60 -7.65
N SER A 14 -0.33 -9.39 -6.50
CA SER A 14 0.18 -9.82 -5.22
C SER A 14 -0.64 -10.96 -4.66
N ASP A 15 0.00 -11.87 -3.94
CA ASP A 15 -0.67 -12.92 -3.19
C ASP A 15 -1.09 -12.46 -1.78
N CYS A 16 -1.68 -13.36 -0.98
CA CYS A 16 -2.11 -13.05 0.38
C CYS A 16 -0.96 -12.95 1.40
N SER A 17 0.25 -13.35 1.02
CA SER A 17 1.45 -13.21 1.85
C SER A 17 2.29 -11.97 1.49
N GLY A 18 1.81 -11.15 0.54
CA GLY A 18 2.46 -9.91 0.15
C GLY A 18 3.64 -10.10 -0.81
N HIS A 19 3.74 -11.24 -1.49
CA HIS A 19 4.67 -11.42 -2.60
C HIS A 19 4.11 -10.75 -3.86
N PHE A 20 5.00 -10.32 -4.77
CA PHE A 20 4.61 -9.73 -6.04
C PHE A 20 5.07 -10.60 -7.21
N PHE A 21 4.15 -10.86 -8.13
CA PHE A 21 4.36 -11.67 -9.31
C PHE A 21 4.26 -10.78 -10.55
N PRO A 22 5.38 -10.46 -11.20
CA PRO A 22 5.36 -9.61 -12.38
C PRO A 22 4.70 -10.33 -13.55
N LEU A 23 3.77 -9.64 -14.22
CA LEU A 23 3.12 -10.09 -15.47
C LEU A 23 3.79 -9.48 -16.69
N VAL A 24 3.95 -8.16 -16.70
CA VAL A 24 4.39 -7.42 -17.89
C VAL A 24 5.10 -6.13 -17.50
N TYR A 25 6.07 -5.76 -18.32
CA TYR A 25 6.81 -4.51 -18.21
C TYR A 25 6.54 -3.65 -19.44
N PHE A 26 6.41 -2.35 -19.22
CA PHE A 26 6.30 -1.38 -20.29
C PHE A 26 7.36 -0.29 -20.09
N CYS A 27 8.02 0.08 -21.19
CA CYS A 27 8.81 1.30 -21.25
C CYS A 27 8.02 2.35 -22.04
N THR A 28 7.75 3.48 -21.41
CA THR A 28 7.04 4.61 -22.03
C THR A 28 7.90 5.87 -21.96
N SER A 29 7.55 6.88 -22.76
CA SER A 29 8.17 8.19 -22.68
C SER A 29 7.62 9.04 -21.53
N GLN A 30 6.36 8.79 -21.12
CA GLN A 30 5.61 9.62 -20.18
C GLN A 30 4.73 8.79 -19.24
N LYS A 31 4.23 9.43 -18.18
CA LYS A 31 3.33 8.86 -17.18
C LYS A 31 1.91 9.44 -17.23
N ARG A 32 1.40 9.77 -18.42
CA ARG A 32 0.04 10.31 -18.55
C ARG A 32 -0.98 9.19 -18.51
N ALA A 33 -2.24 9.55 -18.25
CA ALA A 33 -3.34 8.58 -18.20
C ALA A 33 -3.47 7.77 -19.51
N ILE A 34 -3.22 8.40 -20.66
CA ILE A 34 -3.25 7.73 -21.96
C ILE A 34 -2.14 6.67 -22.10
N ASP A 35 -0.94 6.96 -21.60
CA ASP A 35 0.20 6.05 -21.68
C ASP A 35 -0.04 4.82 -20.78
N ILE A 36 -0.59 5.04 -19.57
CA ILE A 36 -0.97 3.96 -18.65
C ILE A 36 -2.15 3.15 -19.20
N GLY A 37 -3.14 3.83 -19.80
CA GLY A 37 -4.28 3.17 -20.43
C GLY A 37 -3.86 2.25 -21.59
N TRP A 38 -2.81 2.64 -22.33
CA TRP A 38 -2.20 1.79 -23.34
C TRP A 38 -1.59 0.53 -22.72
N CYS A 39 -0.81 0.67 -21.64
CA CYS A 39 -0.25 -0.47 -20.89
C CYS A 39 -1.34 -1.45 -20.43
N ILE A 40 -2.44 -0.94 -19.84
CA ILE A 40 -3.58 -1.76 -19.42
C ILE A 40 -4.20 -2.50 -20.62
N ARG A 41 -4.41 -1.81 -21.74
CA ARG A 41 -5.01 -2.40 -22.95
C ARG A 41 -4.15 -3.54 -23.50
N TYR A 42 -2.83 -3.39 -23.52
CA TYR A 42 -1.90 -4.42 -24.00
C TYR A 42 -1.73 -5.59 -23.04
N THR A 43 -1.92 -5.37 -21.73
CA THR A 43 -1.87 -6.45 -20.74
C THR A 43 -2.99 -7.48 -20.99
N LYS A 44 -4.17 -7.04 -21.46
CA LYS A 44 -5.33 -7.91 -21.68
C LYS A 44 -5.08 -9.05 -22.68
N PRO A 45 -4.68 -8.80 -23.94
CA PRO A 45 -4.38 -9.87 -24.88
C PRO A 45 -3.19 -10.71 -24.41
N VAL A 46 -2.15 -10.13 -23.82
CA VAL A 46 -1.00 -10.89 -23.29
C VAL A 46 -1.43 -11.94 -22.27
N CYS A 47 -2.35 -11.61 -21.35
CA CYS A 47 -2.86 -12.58 -20.38
C CYS A 47 -3.69 -13.68 -21.04
N LEU A 48 -4.49 -13.33 -22.05
CA LEU A 48 -5.31 -14.29 -22.78
C LEU A 48 -4.44 -15.25 -23.59
N ASP A 49 -3.46 -14.72 -24.32
CA ASP A 49 -2.60 -15.47 -25.22
C ASP A 49 -1.61 -16.35 -24.44
N ALA A 50 -1.01 -15.82 -23.37
CA ALA A 50 0.01 -16.54 -22.60
C ALA A 50 -0.58 -17.51 -21.56
N CYS A 51 -1.71 -17.16 -20.95
CA CYS A 51 -2.26 -17.90 -19.82
C CYS A 51 -3.67 -18.47 -20.08
N GLY A 52 -4.32 -18.14 -21.19
CA GLY A 52 -5.72 -18.50 -21.42
C GLY A 52 -6.72 -17.77 -20.51
N ILE A 53 -6.30 -16.68 -19.86
CA ILE A 53 -7.09 -15.99 -18.83
C ILE A 53 -7.47 -14.59 -19.30
N VAL A 54 -8.77 -14.27 -19.19
CA VAL A 54 -9.26 -12.91 -19.40
C VAL A 54 -8.76 -12.01 -18.25
N PHE A 55 -7.99 -10.98 -18.58
CA PHE A 55 -7.53 -10.00 -17.60
C PHE A 55 -8.69 -9.11 -17.11
N ALA A 56 -9.30 -9.52 -16.00
CA ALA A 56 -10.40 -8.82 -15.34
C ALA A 56 -10.20 -8.80 -13.82
N PRO A 57 -9.20 -8.04 -13.30
CA PRO A 57 -8.94 -8.00 -11.86
C PRO A 57 -10.14 -7.38 -11.12
N GLN A 58 -10.52 -7.95 -9.98
CA GLN A 58 -11.58 -7.37 -9.14
C GLN A 58 -11.10 -6.09 -8.43
N PHE A 59 -9.82 -6.04 -8.06
CA PHE A 59 -9.19 -4.93 -7.35
C PHE A 59 -7.92 -4.50 -8.08
N VAL A 60 -7.65 -3.19 -8.11
CA VAL A 60 -6.38 -2.65 -8.63
C VAL A 60 -5.80 -1.67 -7.62
N MET A 61 -4.64 -2.01 -7.08
CA MET A 61 -3.86 -1.13 -6.19
C MET A 61 -2.97 -0.23 -7.03
N MET A 62 -3.03 1.07 -6.78
CA MET A 62 -2.22 2.05 -7.49
C MET A 62 -1.63 3.09 -6.53
N ASP A 63 -0.64 3.82 -7.01
CA ASP A 63 -0.15 4.99 -6.29
C ASP A 63 -1.25 6.03 -6.27
N ALA A 64 -1.31 6.87 -5.24
CA ALA A 64 -2.30 7.94 -5.12
C ALA A 64 -2.05 9.08 -6.14
N ASP A 65 -2.23 8.76 -7.43
CA ASP A 65 -1.90 9.55 -8.60
C ASP A 65 -3.10 9.66 -9.54
N LYS A 66 -3.31 10.87 -10.09
CA LYS A 66 -4.47 11.17 -10.93
C LYS A 66 -4.42 10.44 -12.28
N ALA A 67 -3.24 10.30 -12.87
CA ALA A 67 -3.10 9.66 -14.18
C ALA A 67 -3.37 8.16 -14.08
N GLN A 68 -2.81 7.50 -13.06
CA GLN A 68 -3.10 6.10 -12.74
C GLN A 68 -4.59 5.87 -12.47
N PHE A 69 -5.25 6.75 -11.69
CA PHE A 69 -6.69 6.62 -11.42
C PHE A 69 -7.50 6.66 -12.71
N ASN A 70 -7.30 7.71 -13.52
CA ASN A 70 -8.06 7.92 -14.75
C ASN A 70 -7.86 6.75 -15.73
N ALA A 71 -6.64 6.23 -15.84
CA ALA A 71 -6.34 5.06 -16.66
C ALA A 71 -7.04 3.79 -16.15
N CYS A 72 -7.00 3.53 -14.84
CA CYS A 72 -7.63 2.35 -14.24
C CYS A 72 -9.14 2.37 -14.39
N VAL A 73 -9.82 3.48 -14.05
CA VAL A 73 -11.29 3.54 -14.17
C VAL A 73 -11.78 3.41 -15.61
N THR A 74 -10.98 3.86 -16.58
CA THR A 74 -11.31 3.76 -18.01
C THR A 74 -10.97 2.37 -18.57
N GLY A 75 -9.79 1.84 -18.24
CA GLY A 75 -9.28 0.58 -18.79
C GLY A 75 -9.82 -0.67 -18.09
N LEU A 76 -10.24 -0.52 -16.83
CA LEU A 76 -10.69 -1.57 -15.93
C LEU A 76 -12.01 -1.17 -15.23
N PRO A 77 -13.11 -0.97 -15.99
CA PRO A 77 -14.33 -0.36 -15.46
C PRO A 77 -15.05 -1.18 -14.39
N HIS A 78 -14.79 -2.49 -14.33
CA HIS A 78 -15.36 -3.40 -13.32
C HIS A 78 -14.47 -3.58 -12.08
N SER A 79 -13.26 -3.00 -12.09
CA SER A 79 -12.33 -3.11 -10.97
C SER A 79 -12.59 -2.03 -9.92
N ILE A 80 -12.42 -2.39 -8.66
CA ILE A 80 -12.34 -1.43 -7.56
C ILE A 80 -10.91 -0.87 -7.53
N VAL A 81 -10.77 0.42 -7.87
CA VAL A 81 -9.50 1.15 -7.77
C VAL A 81 -9.22 1.54 -6.32
N LEU A 82 -8.09 1.05 -5.80
CA LEU A 82 -7.63 1.24 -4.42
C LEU A 82 -6.44 2.19 -4.39
N MET A 83 -6.38 3.01 -3.34
CA MET A 83 -5.23 3.87 -3.06
C MET A 83 -4.28 3.17 -2.13
N CYS A 84 -3.00 3.13 -2.50
CA CYS A 84 -1.96 2.64 -1.60
C CYS A 84 -1.90 3.47 -0.32
N TRP A 85 -2.15 2.83 0.82
CA TRP A 85 -2.13 3.48 2.14
C TRP A 85 -0.79 4.17 2.45
N PHE A 86 0.34 3.58 2.05
CA PHE A 86 1.66 4.22 2.19
C PHE A 86 1.74 5.54 1.39
N HIS A 87 1.19 5.58 0.18
CA HIS A 87 1.18 6.80 -0.62
C HIS A 87 0.21 7.86 -0.09
N VAL A 88 -0.92 7.45 0.47
CA VAL A 88 -1.85 8.35 1.19
C VAL A 88 -1.13 9.00 2.37
N THR A 89 -0.58 8.19 3.27
CA THR A 89 0.13 8.67 4.48
C THR A 89 1.33 9.55 4.14
N LYS A 90 2.12 9.19 3.12
CA LYS A 90 3.23 10.02 2.62
C LYS A 90 2.76 11.38 2.11
N ASN A 91 1.63 11.46 1.42
CA ASN A 91 1.08 12.73 0.96
C ASN A 91 0.60 13.60 2.13
N VAL A 92 -0.08 12.99 3.12
CA VAL A 92 -0.53 13.71 4.33
C VAL A 92 0.66 14.23 5.14
N TRP A 93 1.71 13.43 5.30
CA TRP A 93 2.94 13.85 5.98
C TRP A 93 3.57 15.07 5.31
N LYS A 94 3.72 15.05 3.98
CA LYS A 94 4.23 16.20 3.23
C LYS A 94 3.37 17.45 3.44
N LYS A 95 2.05 17.31 3.45
CA LYS A 95 1.13 18.43 3.68
C LYS A 95 1.19 18.96 5.11
N ALA A 96 1.40 18.10 6.09
CA ALA A 96 1.64 18.51 7.47
C ALA A 96 2.91 19.37 7.58
N GLN A 97 3.98 18.97 6.89
CA GLN A 97 5.21 19.77 6.79
C GLN A 97 4.97 21.11 6.08
N GLU A 98 4.30 21.11 4.92
CA GLU A 98 4.00 22.33 4.16
C GLU A 98 3.13 23.32 4.94
N PHE A 99 2.22 22.83 5.78
CA PHE A 99 1.37 23.69 6.63
C PHE A 99 2.00 24.05 7.97
N ASN A 100 3.20 23.55 8.27
CA ASN A 100 3.90 23.72 9.55
C ASN A 100 3.07 23.23 10.75
N VAL A 101 2.46 22.05 10.63
CA VAL A 101 1.75 21.39 11.73
C VAL A 101 2.76 20.83 12.73
N GLU A 102 2.51 21.00 14.03
CA GLU A 102 3.38 20.46 15.06
C GLU A 102 3.45 18.93 15.01
N ALA A 103 4.55 18.36 15.53
CA ALA A 103 4.78 16.92 15.48
C ALA A 103 3.72 16.13 16.27
N ASN A 104 3.25 16.64 17.40
CA ASN A 104 2.23 15.97 18.22
C ASN A 104 0.86 16.01 17.54
N ASP A 105 0.49 17.15 16.95
CA ASP A 105 -0.72 17.30 16.17
C ASP A 105 -0.71 16.41 14.93
N THR A 106 0.43 16.35 14.23
CA THR A 106 0.63 15.45 13.10
C THR A 106 0.39 14.00 13.53
N LYS A 107 0.99 13.56 14.65
CA LYS A 107 0.77 12.21 15.20
C LYS A 107 -0.72 11.96 15.53
N SER A 108 -1.42 12.94 16.11
CA SER A 108 -2.86 12.82 16.38
C SER A 108 -3.67 12.62 15.10
N VAL A 109 -3.39 13.37 14.03
CA VAL A 109 -4.06 13.19 12.75
C VAL A 109 -3.79 11.81 12.17
N PHE A 110 -2.54 11.32 12.24
CA PHE A 110 -2.22 9.97 11.79
C PHE A 110 -2.94 8.89 12.61
N ALA A 111 -3.05 9.04 13.93
CA ALA A 111 -3.80 8.12 14.78
C ALA A 111 -5.27 8.03 14.32
N ASP A 112 -5.93 9.18 14.14
CA ASP A 112 -7.30 9.23 13.62
C ASP A 112 -7.42 8.58 12.23
N MET A 113 -6.44 8.81 11.34
CA MET A 113 -6.45 8.15 10.04
C MET A 113 -6.22 6.64 10.12
N TYR A 114 -5.42 6.15 11.07
CA TYR A 114 -5.25 4.72 11.31
C TYR A 114 -6.52 4.06 11.85
N ASP A 115 -7.26 4.75 12.72
CA ASP A 115 -8.57 4.29 13.18
C ASP A 115 -9.53 4.12 12.00
N MET A 116 -9.56 5.10 11.07
CA MET A 116 -10.33 4.97 9.82
C MET A 116 -9.80 3.88 8.87
N HIS A 117 -8.48 3.65 8.82
CA HIS A 117 -7.87 2.66 7.93
C HIS A 117 -8.26 1.25 8.33
N TYR A 118 -8.22 0.96 9.62
CA TYR A 118 -8.43 -0.36 10.21
C TYR A 118 -9.84 -0.61 10.72
N ALA A 119 -10.74 0.39 10.68
CA ALA A 119 -12.16 0.20 10.93
C ALA A 119 -12.74 -0.92 10.07
N SER A 120 -13.68 -1.70 10.60
CA SER A 120 -14.52 -2.56 9.76
C SER A 120 -15.45 -1.73 8.88
N GLU A 121 -16.01 -2.34 7.83
CA GLU A 121 -17.00 -1.67 6.98
C GLU A 121 -18.20 -1.14 7.77
N VAL A 122 -18.61 -1.88 8.82
CA VAL A 122 -19.72 -1.53 9.71
C VAL A 122 -19.38 -0.37 10.64
N GLU A 123 -18.16 -0.34 11.20
CA GLU A 123 -17.74 0.72 12.15
C GLU A 123 -17.29 2.00 11.45
N TYR A 124 -16.84 1.91 10.20
CA TYR A 124 -16.24 3.02 9.47
C TYR A 124 -17.11 4.28 9.42
N PRO A 125 -18.44 4.23 9.13
CA PRO A 125 -19.28 5.43 9.13
C PRO A 125 -19.29 6.17 10.48
N THR A 126 -19.33 5.42 11.58
CA THR A 126 -19.33 5.97 12.95
C THR A 126 -17.98 6.59 13.28
N ILE A 127 -16.88 5.86 13.05
CA ILE A 127 -15.50 6.33 13.29
C ILE A 127 -15.22 7.58 12.46
N LYS A 128 -15.57 7.55 11.16
CA LYS A 128 -15.46 8.69 10.27
C LYS A 128 -16.20 9.91 10.81
N THR A 129 -17.44 9.74 11.28
CA THR A 129 -18.26 10.85 11.80
C THR A 129 -17.64 11.47 13.04
N VAL A 130 -17.21 10.66 14.01
CA VAL A 130 -16.55 11.12 15.23
C VAL A 130 -15.28 11.91 14.92
N ILE A 131 -14.44 11.40 14.02
CA ILE A 131 -13.18 12.07 13.62
C ILE A 131 -13.45 13.37 12.89
N LEU A 132 -14.41 13.41 11.96
CA LEU A 132 -14.73 14.65 11.24
C LEU A 132 -15.30 15.74 12.16
N ILE A 133 -16.09 15.37 13.17
CA ILE A 133 -16.56 16.31 14.20
C ILE A 133 -15.37 16.84 15.01
N LYS A 134 -14.49 15.96 15.48
CA LYS A 134 -13.26 16.33 16.18
C LYS A 134 -12.44 17.33 15.36
N TRP A 135 -12.20 17.02 14.09
CA TRP A 135 -11.45 17.89 13.17
C TRP A 135 -12.14 19.23 12.89
N SER A 136 -13.48 19.25 12.83
CA SER A 136 -14.25 20.49 12.64
C SER A 136 -14.20 21.45 13.84
N ASN A 137 -13.81 20.96 15.02
CA ASN A 137 -13.68 21.77 16.24
C ASN A 137 -12.28 22.38 16.39
N TYR A 138 -11.32 22.03 15.53
CA TYR A 138 -10.01 22.66 15.54
C TYR A 138 -10.09 24.14 15.16
N ALA A 139 -9.27 24.95 15.83
CA ALA A 139 -9.24 26.40 15.67
C ALA A 139 -9.17 26.80 14.19
N VAL A 140 -10.08 27.67 13.77
CA VAL A 140 -10.19 28.15 12.39
C VAL A 140 -8.86 28.78 11.96
N ASN A 141 -8.44 28.51 10.72
CA ASN A 141 -7.18 28.97 10.12
C ASN A 141 -5.88 28.43 10.75
N SER A 142 -5.94 27.58 11.78
CA SER A 142 -4.74 26.93 12.33
C SER A 142 -4.08 25.98 11.31
N PRO A 143 -2.74 25.75 11.40
CA PRO A 143 -2.05 24.73 10.63
C PRO A 143 -2.75 23.36 10.66
N LEU A 144 -3.14 22.92 11.85
CA LEU A 144 -3.83 21.65 12.07
C LEU A 144 -5.17 21.61 11.33
N ARG A 145 -5.98 22.67 11.42
CA ARG A 145 -7.26 22.78 10.70
C ARG A 145 -7.08 22.70 9.18
N LYS A 146 -6.09 23.40 8.62
CA LYS A 146 -5.76 23.35 7.19
C LYS A 146 -5.41 21.93 6.75
N LEU A 147 -4.62 21.22 7.56
CA LEU A 147 -4.27 19.82 7.31
C LEU A 147 -5.52 18.93 7.32
N THR A 148 -6.35 19.01 8.35
CA THR A 148 -7.54 18.15 8.45
C THR A 148 -8.59 18.43 7.39
N GLU A 149 -8.75 19.68 6.96
CA GLU A 149 -9.61 20.05 5.84
C GLU A 149 -9.07 19.48 4.52
N HIS A 150 -7.76 19.56 4.31
CA HIS A 150 -7.10 18.94 3.17
C HIS A 150 -7.33 17.42 3.15
N VAL A 151 -7.11 16.75 4.29
CA VAL A 151 -7.30 15.31 4.43
C VAL A 151 -8.76 14.92 4.22
N THR A 152 -9.69 15.65 4.82
CA THR A 152 -11.14 15.44 4.66
C THR A 152 -11.54 15.52 3.20
N LYS A 153 -11.13 16.58 2.51
CA LYS A 153 -11.49 16.83 1.11
C LYS A 153 -10.92 15.79 0.16
N LEU A 154 -9.63 15.48 0.27
CA LEU A 154 -8.96 14.61 -0.69
C LEU A 154 -9.01 13.14 -0.34
N TRP A 155 -8.82 12.77 0.92
CA TRP A 155 -8.65 11.36 1.31
C TRP A 155 -9.90 10.77 1.94
N VAL A 156 -10.81 11.56 2.52
CA VAL A 156 -12.00 11.00 3.20
C VAL A 156 -13.27 11.09 2.35
N ASN A 157 -13.50 12.22 1.71
CA ASN A 157 -14.74 12.51 0.98
C ASN A 157 -14.59 12.52 -0.55
N SER A 158 -13.39 12.34 -1.08
CA SER A 158 -13.17 12.27 -2.52
C SER A 158 -13.72 10.98 -3.11
N HIS A 159 -14.49 11.07 -4.19
CA HIS A 159 -14.86 9.88 -4.97
C HIS A 159 -13.63 9.19 -5.60
N ARG A 160 -12.52 9.91 -5.75
CA ARG A 160 -11.32 9.44 -6.45
C ARG A 160 -10.37 8.72 -5.51
N PHE A 161 -10.03 9.36 -4.39
CA PHE A 161 -8.89 8.95 -3.57
C PHE A 161 -9.27 8.40 -2.19
N SER A 162 -10.55 8.11 -1.93
CA SER A 162 -11.03 7.70 -0.60
C SER A 162 -10.94 6.20 -0.30
N ARG A 163 -10.59 5.36 -1.27
CA ARG A 163 -10.57 3.90 -1.10
C ARG A 163 -9.20 3.41 -0.64
N TRP A 164 -8.89 3.61 0.63
CA TRP A 164 -7.64 3.14 1.25
C TRP A 164 -7.88 2.35 2.55
N GLN A 165 -9.12 2.08 2.92
CA GLN A 165 -9.44 1.29 4.11
C GLN A 165 -9.21 -0.20 3.87
N VAL A 166 -8.79 -0.94 4.89
CA VAL A 166 -8.48 -2.38 4.75
C VAL A 166 -9.70 -3.23 4.38
N PHE A 167 -10.90 -2.83 4.82
CA PHE A 167 -12.14 -3.54 4.51
C PHE A 167 -12.55 -3.47 3.03
N ARG A 168 -11.86 -2.66 2.21
CA ARG A 168 -12.14 -2.57 0.76
C ARG A 168 -11.74 -3.84 0.00
N THR A 169 -10.96 -4.71 0.62
CA THR A 169 -10.54 -6.01 0.08
C THR A 169 -10.75 -7.10 1.12
N PRO A 170 -10.86 -8.38 0.72
CA PRO A 170 -10.86 -9.49 1.66
C PRO A 170 -9.60 -9.49 2.55
N SER A 171 -9.69 -10.13 3.71
CA SER A 171 -8.54 -10.30 4.61
C SER A 171 -7.38 -11.00 3.91
N GLY A 172 -6.15 -10.59 4.22
CA GLY A 172 -4.92 -11.09 3.59
C GLY A 172 -4.52 -10.35 2.31
N TYR A 173 -5.41 -9.59 1.67
CA TYR A 173 -5.06 -8.80 0.49
C TYR A 173 -4.20 -7.59 0.86
N ALA A 174 -3.33 -7.19 -0.06
CA ALA A 174 -2.43 -6.07 0.17
C ALA A 174 -3.21 -4.74 0.28
N ALA A 175 -3.07 -4.05 1.41
CA ALA A 175 -3.58 -2.70 1.64
C ALA A 175 -2.58 -1.59 1.18
N THR A 176 -1.38 -1.99 0.76
CA THR A 176 -0.33 -1.12 0.24
C THR A 176 0.23 -1.72 -1.05
N ASN A 177 0.91 -0.90 -1.85
CA ASN A 177 1.70 -1.38 -2.98
C ASN A 177 3.09 -1.93 -2.54
N ASN A 178 3.29 -2.27 -1.26
CA ASN A 178 4.57 -2.77 -0.74
C ASN A 178 5.13 -3.98 -1.52
N PRO A 179 4.31 -4.97 -1.96
CA PRO A 179 4.82 -6.06 -2.80
C PRO A 179 5.48 -5.52 -4.09
N LEU A 180 4.82 -4.58 -4.76
CA LEU A 180 5.35 -3.92 -5.96
C LEU A 180 6.61 -3.11 -5.65
N GLU A 181 6.67 -2.38 -4.54
CA GLU A 181 7.85 -1.60 -4.15
C GLU A 181 9.05 -2.47 -3.76
N GLN A 182 8.81 -3.64 -3.15
CA GLN A 182 9.84 -4.64 -2.93
C GLN A 182 10.39 -5.15 -4.26
N TYR A 183 9.52 -5.48 -5.20
CA TYR A 183 9.92 -5.88 -6.53
C TYR A 183 10.65 -4.75 -7.30
N HIS A 184 10.24 -3.49 -7.13
CA HIS A 184 10.96 -2.33 -7.68
C HIS A 184 12.42 -2.27 -7.21
N ARG A 185 12.75 -2.76 -6.00
CA ARG A 185 14.14 -2.85 -5.53
C ARG A 185 14.94 -3.81 -6.40
N THR A 186 14.39 -4.98 -6.71
CA THR A 186 15.00 -5.96 -7.62
C THR A 186 15.26 -5.34 -9.00
N VAL A 187 14.25 -4.68 -9.58
CA VAL A 187 14.42 -3.98 -10.87
C VAL A 187 15.54 -2.94 -10.79
N LYS A 188 15.57 -2.12 -9.73
CA LYS A 188 16.63 -1.14 -9.53
C LYS A 188 18.01 -1.78 -9.45
N ILE A 189 18.18 -2.90 -8.74
CA ILE A 189 19.47 -3.61 -8.64
C ILE A 189 19.98 -4.01 -10.03
N HIS A 190 19.12 -4.61 -10.86
CA HIS A 190 19.51 -5.05 -12.20
C HIS A 190 19.69 -3.89 -13.20
N CYS A 191 18.94 -2.80 -13.03
CA CYS A 191 18.99 -1.69 -13.96
C CYS A 191 19.92 -0.53 -13.54
N HIS A 192 20.51 -0.54 -12.33
CA HIS A 192 21.09 0.66 -11.70
C HIS A 192 22.35 1.26 -12.33
N LYS A 193 22.82 0.76 -13.48
CA LYS A 193 24.06 1.26 -14.11
C LYS A 193 23.77 2.27 -15.22
N GLY A 194 24.09 3.54 -14.93
CA GLY A 194 24.35 4.59 -15.93
C GLY A 194 23.23 4.88 -16.92
N LYS A 195 23.58 5.54 -18.03
CA LYS A 195 22.69 5.59 -19.20
C LYS A 195 22.72 4.23 -19.86
N ALA A 196 21.55 3.71 -20.21
CA ALA A 196 21.39 2.49 -20.98
C ALA A 196 20.58 2.80 -22.24
N SER A 197 20.90 2.15 -23.35
CA SER A 197 20.01 2.09 -24.50
C SER A 197 18.71 1.36 -24.13
N LEU A 198 17.66 1.54 -24.94
CA LEU A 198 16.40 0.83 -24.72
C LEU A 198 16.58 -0.70 -24.75
N SER A 199 17.46 -1.21 -25.63
CA SER A 199 17.76 -2.65 -25.70
C SER A 199 18.41 -3.16 -24.40
N GLU A 200 19.38 -2.42 -23.86
CA GLU A 200 20.02 -2.76 -22.58
C GLU A 200 19.04 -2.67 -21.42
N LEU A 201 18.17 -1.65 -21.40
CA LEU A 201 17.12 -1.54 -20.40
C LEU A 201 16.21 -2.79 -20.41
N MET A 202 15.76 -3.22 -21.59
CA MET A 202 14.92 -4.41 -21.71
C MET A 202 15.64 -5.68 -21.25
N LYS A 203 16.93 -5.84 -21.57
CA LYS A 203 17.76 -6.95 -21.05
C LYS A 203 17.86 -6.92 -19.52
N ASN A 204 18.05 -5.74 -18.94
CA ASN A 204 18.17 -5.60 -17.48
C ASN A 204 16.84 -5.87 -16.76
N VAL A 205 15.73 -5.42 -17.35
CA VAL A 205 14.38 -5.74 -16.83
C VAL A 205 14.11 -7.24 -16.92
N ASP A 206 14.51 -7.91 -18.01
CA ASP A 206 14.43 -9.37 -18.11
C ASP A 206 15.31 -10.06 -17.05
N GLY A 207 16.50 -9.53 -16.77
CA GLY A 207 17.35 -9.99 -15.66
C GLY A 207 16.63 -9.91 -14.30
N ALA A 208 15.89 -8.83 -14.04
CA ALA A 208 15.08 -8.71 -12.83
C ALA A 208 13.91 -9.68 -12.78
N ARG A 209 13.31 -10.00 -13.94
CA ARG A 209 12.28 -11.05 -14.05
C ARG A 209 12.88 -12.43 -13.73
N LEU A 210 14.04 -12.76 -14.30
CA LEU A 210 14.72 -14.03 -14.06
C LEU A 210 15.15 -14.18 -12.60
N ALA A 211 15.63 -13.12 -11.97
CA ALA A 211 15.94 -13.13 -10.54
C ALA A 211 14.69 -13.42 -9.69
N ALA A 212 13.56 -12.76 -9.97
CA ALA A 212 12.32 -13.01 -9.26
C ALA A 212 11.76 -14.43 -9.49
N LEU A 213 12.00 -15.03 -10.66
CA LEU A 213 11.65 -16.44 -10.90
C LEU A 213 12.58 -17.40 -10.15
N ASN A 214 13.86 -17.07 -10.01
CA ASN A 214 14.83 -17.88 -9.28
C ASN A 214 14.63 -17.84 -7.76
N ASP A 215 13.93 -16.83 -7.24
CA ASP A 215 13.53 -16.79 -5.82
C ASP A 215 12.52 -17.91 -5.47
N ASP A 216 11.95 -18.60 -6.47
CA ASP A 216 11.05 -19.76 -6.36
C ASP A 216 9.89 -19.58 -5.36
N VAL A 217 9.42 -18.33 -5.26
CA VAL A 217 8.33 -17.96 -4.36
C VAL A 217 7.03 -18.57 -4.89
N GLN A 218 6.46 -19.47 -4.10
CA GLN A 218 5.17 -20.09 -4.40
C GLN A 218 4.02 -19.14 -4.07
N PHE A 219 2.99 -19.14 -4.92
CA PHE A 219 1.81 -18.30 -4.70
C PHE A 219 1.06 -18.72 -3.43
N ALA A 220 0.90 -17.80 -2.48
CA ALA A 220 0.19 -18.07 -1.24
C ALA A 220 -1.24 -17.52 -1.27
N SER A 221 -2.22 -18.44 -1.24
CA SER A 221 -3.65 -18.10 -1.09
C SER A 221 -4.06 -17.77 0.35
N VAL A 222 -3.18 -18.03 1.32
CA VAL A 222 -3.40 -17.74 2.74
C VAL A 222 -2.27 -16.84 3.23
N ALA A 223 -2.61 -15.86 4.05
CA ALA A 223 -1.62 -14.98 4.66
C ALA A 223 -0.73 -15.78 5.63
N THR A 224 0.58 -15.72 5.43
CA THR A 224 1.57 -16.29 6.35
C THR A 224 2.33 -15.19 7.06
N ALA A 225 2.52 -15.35 8.37
CA ALA A 225 3.34 -14.42 9.12
C ALA A 225 4.82 -14.72 8.83
N SER A 226 5.55 -13.73 8.32
CA SER A 226 7.00 -13.87 8.14
C SER A 226 7.70 -14.25 9.45
N ASP A 227 8.78 -15.02 9.38
CA ASP A 227 9.60 -15.35 10.56
C ASP A 227 10.02 -14.12 11.36
N ARG A 228 10.26 -13.01 10.65
CA ARG A 228 10.58 -11.72 11.23
C ARG A 228 9.42 -11.20 12.09
N LEU A 229 8.19 -11.21 11.57
CA LEU A 229 7.00 -10.81 12.30
C LEU A 229 6.76 -11.73 13.51
N MET A 230 6.93 -13.04 13.33
CA MET A 230 6.79 -14.01 14.42
C MET A 230 7.83 -13.79 15.53
N ARG A 231 9.08 -13.44 15.18
CA ARG A 231 10.11 -13.09 16.16
C ARG A 231 9.77 -11.81 16.93
N LEU A 232 9.29 -10.76 16.25
CA LEU A 232 8.82 -9.54 16.90
C LEU A 232 7.63 -9.81 17.82
N TYR A 233 6.64 -10.58 17.36
CA TYR A 233 5.49 -11.00 18.16
C TYR A 233 5.95 -11.71 19.45
N ARG A 234 6.85 -12.70 19.35
CA ARG A 234 7.37 -13.43 20.52
C ARG A 234 8.08 -12.49 21.50
N LEU A 235 8.85 -11.52 21.01
CA LEU A 235 9.53 -10.54 21.86
C LEU A 235 8.53 -9.64 22.59
N MET A 236 7.53 -9.14 21.87
CA MET A 236 6.49 -8.28 22.46
C MET A 236 5.64 -9.04 23.47
N HIS A 237 5.24 -10.27 23.14
CA HIS A 237 4.51 -11.15 24.04
C HIS A 237 5.32 -11.42 25.32
N LYS A 238 6.61 -11.78 25.18
CA LYS A 238 7.52 -12.00 26.33
C LYS A 238 7.64 -10.78 27.25
N ARG A 239 7.50 -9.57 26.70
CA ARG A 239 7.59 -8.31 27.45
C ARG A 239 6.25 -7.76 27.92
N GLY A 240 5.16 -8.54 27.78
CA GLY A 240 3.82 -8.08 28.12
C GLY A 240 3.39 -6.86 27.31
N CYS A 241 3.98 -6.65 26.12
CA CYS A 241 3.68 -5.51 25.26
C CYS A 241 2.48 -5.73 24.34
N LEU A 242 1.86 -6.91 24.42
CA LEU A 242 0.65 -7.28 23.70
C LEU A 242 -0.38 -7.76 24.71
N VAL A 243 -1.54 -7.12 24.71
CA VAL A 243 -2.75 -7.60 25.40
C VAL A 243 -3.75 -7.94 24.31
N VAL A 244 -4.26 -9.17 24.33
CA VAL A 244 -5.23 -9.67 23.35
C VAL A 244 -6.50 -10.02 24.11
N ASP A 245 -7.54 -9.23 23.89
CA ASP A 245 -8.87 -9.46 24.46
C ASP A 245 -9.77 -10.05 23.37
N ARG A 246 -10.28 -11.27 23.55
CA ARG A 246 -11.33 -11.79 22.65
C ARG A 246 -12.61 -10.99 22.91
N LEU A 247 -13.13 -10.40 21.85
CA LEU A 247 -14.41 -9.69 21.90
C LEU A 247 -15.55 -10.71 21.85
N PRO A 248 -16.66 -10.46 22.57
CA PRO A 248 -17.84 -11.29 22.45
C PRO A 248 -18.38 -11.24 21.01
N ALA A 249 -18.99 -12.34 20.58
CA ALA A 249 -19.63 -12.41 19.27
C ALA A 249 -20.70 -11.31 19.15
N VAL A 250 -20.73 -10.63 18.00
CA VAL A 250 -21.73 -9.59 17.70
C VAL A 250 -22.64 -10.11 16.59
N GLY A 251 -23.91 -10.36 16.94
CA GLY A 251 -24.90 -10.89 16.00
C GLY A 251 -24.64 -12.35 15.61
N SER A 252 -24.93 -12.71 14.36
CA SER A 252 -24.76 -14.05 13.79
C SER A 252 -23.36 -14.29 13.19
N VAL A 253 -22.40 -13.40 13.46
CA VAL A 253 -21.05 -13.50 12.88
C VAL A 253 -20.21 -14.43 13.77
N GLU A 254 -19.96 -15.66 13.30
CA GLU A 254 -19.08 -16.65 13.94
C GLU A 254 -17.59 -16.26 13.94
N ALA A 255 -17.23 -15.04 13.54
CA ALA A 255 -15.83 -14.62 13.49
C ALA A 255 -15.30 -14.30 14.89
N ASP A 256 -14.20 -14.95 15.26
CA ASP A 256 -13.42 -14.59 16.44
C ASP A 256 -12.83 -13.18 16.28
N LEU A 257 -13.48 -12.20 16.90
CA LEU A 257 -12.99 -10.84 16.98
C LEU A 257 -12.03 -10.71 18.16
N TYR A 258 -10.86 -10.11 17.92
CA TYR A 258 -9.88 -9.84 18.96
C TYR A 258 -9.54 -8.34 18.97
N ARG A 259 -9.53 -7.76 20.16
CA ARG A 259 -8.95 -6.44 20.41
C ARG A 259 -7.50 -6.64 20.86
N VAL A 260 -6.57 -6.21 20.03
CA VAL A 260 -5.14 -6.23 20.36
C VAL A 260 -4.71 -4.84 20.80
N LYS A 261 -4.29 -4.71 22.07
CA LYS A 261 -3.60 -3.52 22.55
C LYS A 261 -2.10 -3.76 22.53
N GLN A 262 -1.38 -2.88 21.85
CA GLN A 262 0.07 -2.88 21.81
C GLN A 262 0.61 -1.71 22.63
N SER A 263 1.45 -1.99 23.63
CA SER A 263 2.21 -0.96 24.32
C SER A 263 3.58 -0.75 23.65
N GLY A 264 4.24 0.37 23.98
CA GLY A 264 5.54 0.71 23.41
C GLY A 264 6.61 -0.34 23.75
N LEU A 265 7.20 -0.95 22.71
CA LEU A 265 8.33 -1.86 22.87
C LEU A 265 9.63 -1.04 23.01
N ARG A 266 10.19 -0.98 24.22
CA ARG A 266 11.54 -0.43 24.42
C ARG A 266 12.57 -1.49 24.05
N LEU A 267 13.33 -1.23 22.99
CA LEU A 267 14.44 -2.08 22.55
C LEU A 267 15.72 -1.75 23.33
N THR A 268 16.45 -2.78 23.75
CA THR A 268 17.83 -2.64 24.27
C THR A 268 18.79 -2.21 23.15
N ALA A 269 20.01 -1.78 23.49
CA ALA A 269 21.00 -1.40 22.48
C ALA A 269 21.36 -2.56 21.52
N ALA A 270 21.51 -3.78 22.04
CA ALA A 270 21.75 -4.97 21.24
C ALA A 270 20.55 -5.30 20.32
N GLU A 271 19.33 -5.15 20.83
CA GLU A 271 18.13 -5.35 20.02
C GLU A 271 17.93 -4.24 18.99
N LYS A 272 18.32 -3.00 19.27
CA LYS A 272 18.29 -1.93 18.26
C LYS A 272 19.22 -2.25 17.09
N ASN A 273 20.42 -2.76 17.35
CA ASN A 273 21.34 -3.20 16.30
C ASN A 273 20.77 -4.39 15.52
N TRP A 274 20.18 -5.37 16.22
CA TRP A 274 19.54 -6.52 15.59
C TRP A 274 18.29 -6.12 14.75
N PHE A 275 17.47 -5.19 15.25
CA PHE A 275 16.33 -4.62 14.54
C PHE A 275 16.77 -3.76 13.36
N GLN A 276 17.86 -3.00 13.46
CA GLN A 276 18.43 -2.27 12.31
C GLN A 276 18.92 -3.24 11.22
N HIS A 277 19.40 -4.44 11.57
CA HIS A 277 19.82 -5.42 10.57
C HIS A 277 18.64 -6.16 9.89
N LEU A 278 17.50 -6.31 10.59
CA LEU A 278 16.29 -7.01 10.07
C LEU A 278 15.19 -6.09 9.51
N PHE A 279 15.18 -4.82 9.92
CA PHE A 279 14.17 -3.81 9.57
C PHE A 279 14.80 -2.51 9.04
N GLY A 280 16.13 -2.42 8.96
CA GLY A 280 16.84 -1.29 8.35
C GLY A 280 16.79 -1.32 6.83
N GLN A 281 16.58 -0.12 6.31
CA GLN A 281 16.38 0.28 4.92
C GLN A 281 17.54 -0.11 4.01
#